data_AF-A0A543CWZ4-F1
#
_entry.id   AF-A0A543CWZ4-F1
#
_cell.length_a   1.000
_cell.length_b   1.000
_cell.length_c   1.000
_cell.angle_alpha   90.00
_cell.angle_beta   90.00
_cell.angle_gamma   90.00
#
_symmetry.space_group_name_H-M   'P 1'
#
loop_
_entity.id
_entity.type
_entity.pdbx_description
1 polymer ?
#
loop_
_entity_poly.entity_id
_entity_poly.type
_entity_poly.pdbx_seq_one_letter_code
_entity_poly.pdbx_strand_id
1 'polypeptide(L)'
;MIDVSYTLRTTDGDILNEEMRTEHIPWINELITFDGRLSYQVIDVLWHLGPGSQSITITAHELSWHQHIQHAAVAWDQRHRQ
;
A
#
# COMPACT_ATOMS: atom_id res chain seq x y z
N MET A 1 -14.44 -10.79 13.62
CA MET A 1 -13.77 -9.54 13.22
C MET A 1 -12.30 -9.72 13.55
N ILE A 2 -11.43 -9.55 12.57
CA ILE A 2 -9.98 -9.77 12.68
C ILE A 2 -9.31 -8.40 12.85
N ASP A 3 -8.35 -8.30 13.76
CA ASP A 3 -7.54 -7.10 13.90
C ASP A 3 -6.41 -7.15 12.85
N VAL A 4 -6.33 -6.12 12.00
CA VAL A 4 -5.34 -6.07 10.91
C VAL A 4 -4.42 -4.88 11.10
N SER A 5 -3.12 -5.15 11.21
CA SER A 5 -2.08 -4.14 11.30
C SER A 5 -1.33 -4.07 9.97
N TYR A 6 -1.12 -2.87 9.46
CA TYR A 6 -0.36 -2.62 8.26
C TYR A 6 1.00 -2.01 8.61
N THR A 7 2.05 -2.58 8.03
CA THR A 7 3.39 -1.99 8.00
C THR A 7 3.64 -1.48 6.59
N LEU A 8 3.53 -0.18 6.42
CA LEU A 8 3.66 0.51 5.14
C LEU A 8 5.08 1.03 5.00
N ARG A 9 5.78 0.61 3.95
CA ARG A 9 7.11 1.10 3.59
C ARG A 9 6.98 2.17 2.52
N THR A 10 7.42 3.39 2.83
CA THR A 10 7.44 4.47 1.85
C THR A 10 8.64 4.36 0.92
N THR A 11 8.60 5.03 -0.21
CA THR A 11 9.75 5.04 -1.14
C THR A 11 10.98 5.74 -0.57
N ASP A 12 10.79 6.59 0.44
CA ASP A 12 11.86 7.31 1.13
C ASP A 12 12.53 6.47 2.23
N GLY A 13 12.03 5.24 2.45
CA GLY A 13 12.55 4.29 3.44
C GLY A 13 11.91 4.41 4.82
N ASP A 14 10.92 5.29 4.99
CA ASP A 14 10.17 5.42 6.23
C ASP A 14 9.18 4.25 6.40
N ILE A 15 8.87 3.95 7.66
CA ILE A 15 7.90 2.93 8.04
C ILE A 15 6.73 3.60 8.75
N LEU A 16 5.53 3.44 8.20
CA LEU A 16 4.28 3.86 8.81
C LEU A 16 3.53 2.62 9.31
N ASN A 17 2.99 2.69 10.52
CA ASN A 17 2.17 1.63 11.08
C ASN A 17 0.73 2.11 11.19
N GLU A 18 -0.19 1.38 10.56
CA GLU A 18 -1.62 1.69 10.54
C GLU A 18 -2.39 0.48 11.08
N GLU A 19 -3.36 0.72 11.97
CA GLU A 19 -4.21 -0.34 12.51
C GLU A 19 -5.64 -0.14 12.04
N MET A 20 -6.22 -1.19 11.44
CA MET A 20 -7.58 -1.14 10.92
C MET A 20 -8.32 -2.44 11.21
N ARG A 21 -9.59 -2.31 11.59
CA ARG A 21 -10.51 -3.44 11.62
C ARG A 21 -11.19 -3.55 10.27
N THR A 22 -11.00 -4.68 9.61
CA THR A 22 -11.53 -4.92 8.27
C THR A 22 -12.01 -6.37 8.15
N GLU A 23 -13.02 -6.58 7.32
CA GLU A 23 -13.45 -7.92 6.92
C GLU A 23 -12.71 -8.40 5.67
N HIS A 24 -12.11 -7.47 4.91
CA HIS A 24 -11.31 -7.77 3.73
C HIS A 24 -9.83 -7.87 4.10
N ILE A 25 -9.21 -8.98 3.72
CA ILE A 25 -7.77 -9.22 3.87
C ILE A 25 -7.18 -9.22 2.46
N PRO A 26 -6.38 -8.20 2.10
CA PRO A 26 -5.83 -8.09 0.76
C PRO A 26 -4.81 -9.20 0.48
N TRP A 27 -4.70 -9.56 -0.79
CA TRP A 27 -3.77 -10.59 -1.25
C TRP A 27 -2.39 -10.02 -1.55
N ILE A 28 -1.37 -10.87 -1.61
CA ILE A 28 -0.05 -10.48 -2.10
C ILE A 28 -0.20 -9.94 -3.53
N ASN A 29 0.48 -8.82 -3.82
CA ASN A 29 0.39 -7.99 -5.01
C ASN A 29 -0.88 -7.15 -5.16
N GLU A 30 -1.85 -7.25 -4.24
CA GLU A 30 -3.00 -6.36 -4.24
C GLU A 30 -2.58 -4.91 -3.95
N LEU A 31 -3.26 -3.96 -4.59
CA LEU A 31 -3.07 -2.54 -4.35
C LEU A 31 -4.03 -2.06 -3.28
N ILE A 32 -3.47 -1.49 -2.21
CA ILE A 32 -4.21 -0.86 -1.13
C ILE A 32 -3.98 0.64 -1.15
N THR A 33 -5.00 1.41 -0.83
CA THR A 33 -4.96 2.88 -0.81
C THR A 33 -5.69 3.36 0.45
N PHE A 34 -5.01 4.14 1.28
CA PHE A 34 -5.54 4.59 2.57
C PHE A 34 -6.14 6.00 2.51
N ASP A 35 -5.52 6.93 1.78
CA ASP A 35 -5.88 8.35 1.77
C ASP A 35 -6.09 8.93 0.35
N GLY A 36 -6.13 8.05 -0.67
CA GLY A 36 -6.26 8.43 -2.07
C GLY A 36 -5.02 9.11 -2.66
N ARG A 37 -3.94 9.29 -1.89
CA ARG A 37 -2.70 9.92 -2.34
C ARG A 37 -1.62 8.90 -2.61
N LEU A 38 -1.51 7.91 -1.71
CA LEU A 38 -0.49 6.88 -1.79
C LEU A 38 -1.12 5.51 -2.03
N SER A 39 -0.58 4.79 -3.02
CA SER A 39 -0.91 3.39 -3.25
C SER A 39 0.24 2.53 -2.79
N TYR A 40 -0.09 1.44 -2.12
CA TYR A 40 0.86 0.46 -1.66
C TYR A 40 0.54 -0.89 -2.29
N GLN A 41 1.57 -1.62 -2.69
CA GLN A 41 1.44 -3.02 -3.11
C GLN A 41 1.73 -3.92 -1.92
N VAL A 42 0.82 -4.83 -1.61
CA VAL A 42 1.05 -5.84 -0.57
C VAL A 42 2.17 -6.77 -1.00
N ILE A 43 3.19 -6.92 -0.16
CA ILE A 43 4.34 -7.80 -0.40
C ILE A 43 4.36 -9.00 0.53
N ASP A 44 3.71 -8.91 1.70
CA ASP A 44 3.64 -10.00 2.67
C ASP A 44 2.36 -9.92 3.50
N VAL A 45 1.83 -11.08 3.89
CA VAL A 45 0.65 -11.24 4.74
C VAL A 45 0.93 -12.30 5.79
N LEU A 46 1.19 -11.85 7.02
CA LEU A 46 1.52 -12.71 8.15
C LEU A 46 0.30 -12.92 9.05
N TRP A 47 -0.06 -14.19 9.26
CA TRP A 47 -1.18 -14.58 10.11
C TRP A 47 -0.69 -14.93 11.52
N HIS A 48 -1.24 -14.26 12.53
CA HIS A 48 -0.98 -14.56 13.94
C HIS A 48 -2.15 -15.36 14.48
N LEU A 49 -1.96 -16.68 14.58
CA LEU A 49 -2.97 -17.61 15.08
C LEU A 49 -2.66 -17.97 16.53
N GLY A 50 -3.47 -17.47 17.45
CA GLY A 50 -3.37 -17.76 18.88
C GLY A 50 -4.69 -18.25 19.49
N PRO A 51 -4.66 -18.86 20.70
CA PRO A 51 -5.89 -19.22 21.41
C PRO A 51 -6.73 -17.96 21.69
N GLY A 52 -7.86 -17.82 20.99
CA GLY A 52 -8.81 -16.72 21.19
C GLY A 52 -8.44 -15.39 20.52
N SER A 53 -7.37 -15.33 19.73
CA SER A 53 -7.02 -14.13 18.95
C SER A 53 -6.61 -14.48 17.53
N GLN A 54 -7.16 -13.74 16.58
CA GLN A 54 -6.75 -13.75 15.18
C GLN A 54 -6.37 -12.31 14.84
N SER A 55 -5.07 -12.09 14.62
CA SER A 55 -4.59 -10.84 14.05
C SER A 55 -3.75 -11.12 12.82
N ILE A 56 -3.65 -10.13 11.94
CA ILE A 56 -2.89 -10.23 10.70
C ILE A 56 -2.00 -9.01 10.58
N THR A 57 -0.75 -9.22 10.19
CA THR A 57 0.15 -8.15 9.78
C THR A 57 0.32 -8.17 8.28
N ILE A 58 0.04 -7.04 7.63
CA ILE A 58 0.22 -6.87 6.20
C ILE A 58 1.40 -5.94 5.99
N THR A 59 2.40 -6.39 5.24
CA THR A 59 3.47 -5.50 4.79
C THR A 59 3.17 -5.06 3.38
N ALA A 60 3.21 -3.75 3.15
CA ALA A 60 3.01 -3.18 1.83
C ALA A 60 4.07 -2.14 1.50
N HIS A 61 4.42 -2.03 0.23
CA HIS A 61 5.43 -1.10 -0.27
C HIS A 61 4.78 -0.04 -1.14
N GLU A 62 5.11 1.22 -0.91
CA GLU A 62 4.60 2.34 -1.69
C GLU A 62 5.02 2.22 -3.15
N LEU A 63 4.08 2.53 -4.04
CA LEU A 63 4.32 2.66 -5.46
C LEU A 63 4.14 4.12 -5.86
N SER A 64 5.22 4.77 -6.31
CA SER A 64 5.19 6.14 -6.85
C SER A 64 4.63 6.20 -8.29
N TRP A 65 3.72 5.30 -8.67
CA TRP A 65 3.19 5.22 -10.03
C TRP A 65 2.48 6.52 -10.45
N HIS A 66 1.84 7.22 -9.51
CA HIS A 66 1.27 8.55 -9.72
C HIS A 66 2.31 9.57 -10.20
N GLN A 67 3.51 9.57 -9.60
CA GLN A 67 4.60 10.45 -10.02
C GLN A 67 5.09 10.09 -11.42
N HIS A 68 5.18 8.78 -11.72
CA HIS A 68 5.56 8.30 -13.05
C HIS A 68 4.56 8.71 -14.13
N ILE A 69 3.26 8.59 -13.86
CA ILE A 69 2.20 9.02 -14.80
C ILE A 69 2.26 10.53 -15.00
N GLN A 70 2.41 11.31 -13.92
CA GLN A 70 2.48 12.76 -14.02
C GLN A 70 3.69 13.21 -14.83
N HIS A 71 4.87 12.62 -14.61
CA HIS A 71 6.06 12.89 -15.42
C HIS A 71 5.86 12.51 -16.89
N ALA A 72 5.26 11.36 -17.17
CA ALA A 72 4.96 10.93 -18.54
C ALA A 72 4.00 11.91 -19.25
N ALA A 73 2.96 12.36 -18.55
CA ALA A 73 1.99 13.31 -19.09
C ALA A 73 2.62 14.68 -19.38
N VAL A 74 3.48 15.19 -18.48
CA VAL A 74 4.22 16.44 -18.68
C VAL A 74 5.18 16.33 -19.86
N ALA A 75 5.94 15.23 -19.95
CA ALA A 75 6.88 15.00 -21.05
C ALA A 75 6.16 14.88 -22.42
N TRP A 76 4.97 14.27 -22.43
CA TRP A 76 4.12 14.19 -23.61
C TRP A 76 3.63 15.56 -24.07
N ASP A 77 3.09 16.37 -23.16
CA ASP A 77 2.61 17.72 -23.46
C ASP A 77 3.73 18.64 -23.99
N GLN A 78 4.93 18.56 -23.41
CA GLN A 78 6.10 19.30 -23.88
C GLN A 78 6.54 18.90 -25.29
N ARG A 79 6.48 17.61 -25.64
CA ARG A 79 6.83 17.10 -26.98
C ARG A 79 5.84 17.48 -28.07
N HIS A 80 4.61 17.85 -27.73
CA HIS A 80 3.55 18.16 -28.71
C HIS A 80 3.22 19.66 -28.80
N ARG A 81 3.88 20.49 -27.99
CA ARG A 81 3.84 21.95 -28.07
C ARG A 81 5.07 22.55 -28.76
N GLN A 82 6.02 21.72 -29.21
CA GLN A 82 7.14 22.08 -30.08
C GLN A 82 6.81 21.71 -31.53
#